data_AF-A0A5R8YM93-F1
#
_entry.id   AF-A0A5R8YM93-F1
#
_cell.length_a   1.000
_cell.length_b   1.000
_cell.length_c   1.000
_cell.angle_alpha   90.00
_cell.angle_beta   90.00
_cell.angle_gamma   90.00
#
_symmetry.space_group_name_H-M   'P 1'
#
loop_
_entity.id
_entity.type
_entity.pdbx_description
1 polymer ?
#
loop_
_entity_poly.entity_id
_entity_poly.type
_entity_poly.pdbx_seq_one_letter_code
_entity_poly.pdbx_strand_id
1 'polypeptide(L)'
;MRRLFSLLLLMICTMPVWADSLDQLYKAAGWPDQRAHFNDAVSAAQQRYRNSLPPAVYQALVNNSNQRFQAQAMDRRAQAQLRSNLPNPAPALAFFQSPLGRKVVAAELLATRKDQLAKNAKGLPKMPASDNRLLIIGHLAKALPAREAGAEVSLAIAGVAADSLSSMIPGLFGGGQAQGLLDGQRQRLMNQVGEDLNNTLLYVYRDLSDTELEAFSTFAESADGQAYYKAAVAAVRAALAVGQQASDLN
;
A
#
# COMPACT_ATOMS: atom_id res chain seq x y z
N MET A 1 -36.11 -44.57 20.11
CA MET A 1 -36.07 -43.10 19.93
C MET A 1 -34.76 -42.45 20.40
N ARG A 2 -33.58 -43.05 20.16
CA ARG A 2 -32.27 -42.50 20.60
C ARG A 2 -31.23 -42.35 19.48
N ARG A 3 -31.63 -42.60 18.23
CA ARG A 3 -30.79 -42.44 17.02
C ARG A 3 -31.28 -41.34 16.06
N LEU A 4 -32.50 -40.84 16.27
CA LEU A 4 -33.07 -39.71 15.51
C LEU A 4 -32.68 -38.34 16.12
N PHE A 5 -32.30 -38.31 17.40
CA PHE A 5 -31.80 -37.09 18.06
C PHE A 5 -30.35 -36.73 17.70
N SER A 6 -29.59 -37.69 17.17
CA SER A 6 -28.18 -37.49 16.81
C SER A 6 -27.98 -36.84 15.45
N LEU A 7 -28.99 -36.90 14.56
CA LEU A 7 -28.96 -36.27 13.24
C LEU A 7 -29.49 -34.83 13.26
N LEU A 8 -30.32 -34.46 14.25
CA LEU A 8 -30.83 -33.09 14.41
C LEU A 8 -29.81 -32.14 15.07
N LEU A 9 -28.86 -32.67 15.87
CA LEU A 9 -27.83 -31.86 16.55
C LEU A 9 -26.67 -31.45 15.64
N LEU A 10 -26.48 -32.11 14.49
CA LEU A 10 -25.41 -31.80 13.53
C LEU A 10 -25.79 -30.71 12.51
N MET A 11 -27.04 -30.25 12.50
CA MET A 11 -27.51 -29.22 11.55
C MET A 11 -27.52 -27.78 12.11
N ILE A 12 -27.17 -27.57 13.39
CA ILE A 12 -27.22 -26.24 14.03
C ILE A 12 -25.82 -25.59 14.15
N CYS A 13 -24.75 -26.29 13.75
CA CYS A 13 -23.39 -25.75 13.76
C CYS A 13 -22.85 -25.33 12.39
N THR A 14 -23.70 -25.13 11.38
CA THR A 14 -23.32 -24.33 10.21
C THR A 14 -23.60 -22.86 10.54
N MET A 15 -22.89 -22.32 11.54
CA MET A 15 -22.63 -20.89 11.50
C MET A 15 -22.02 -20.65 10.12
N PRO A 16 -22.57 -19.76 9.28
CA PRO A 16 -21.81 -19.31 8.13
C PRO A 16 -20.48 -18.88 8.74
N VAL A 17 -19.39 -19.50 8.32
CA VAL A 17 -18.08 -18.85 8.47
C VAL A 17 -18.26 -17.58 7.66
N TRP A 18 -18.70 -16.51 8.30
CA TRP A 18 -18.63 -15.17 7.76
C TRP A 18 -17.14 -14.97 7.56
N ALA A 19 -16.67 -15.30 6.36
CA ALA A 19 -15.29 -15.08 5.99
C ALA A 19 -15.01 -13.62 6.36
N ASP A 20 -14.03 -13.42 7.22
CA ASP A 20 -13.76 -12.16 7.87
C ASP A 20 -13.84 -11.03 6.84
N SER A 21 -14.81 -10.13 6.99
CA SER A 21 -15.09 -9.09 5.99
C SER A 21 -13.86 -8.20 5.75
N LEU A 22 -12.96 -8.09 6.74
CA LEU A 22 -11.67 -7.43 6.57
C LEU A 22 -10.72 -8.22 5.68
N ASP A 23 -10.67 -9.55 5.81
CA ASP A 23 -9.84 -10.39 4.93
C ASP A 23 -10.37 -10.39 3.49
N GLN A 24 -11.70 -10.37 3.33
CA GLN A 24 -12.31 -10.20 2.02
C GLN A 24 -11.98 -8.82 1.43
N LEU A 25 -12.07 -7.76 2.23
CA LEU A 25 -11.73 -6.41 1.82
C LEU A 25 -10.25 -6.31 1.42
N TYR A 26 -9.36 -6.90 2.23
CA TYR A 26 -7.93 -6.93 1.97
C TYR A 26 -7.64 -7.55 0.60
N LYS A 27 -8.29 -8.67 0.27
CA LYS A 27 -8.17 -9.31 -1.04
C LYS A 27 -8.83 -8.49 -2.15
N ALA A 28 -10.06 -8.00 -1.94
CA ALA A 28 -10.85 -7.28 -2.94
C ALA A 28 -10.19 -5.95 -3.34
N ALA A 29 -9.53 -5.27 -2.40
CA ALA A 29 -8.79 -4.05 -2.66
C ALA A 29 -7.38 -4.28 -3.25
N GLY A 30 -7.02 -5.52 -3.59
CA GLY A 30 -5.79 -5.85 -4.31
C GLY A 30 -4.51 -5.83 -3.47
N TRP A 31 -4.60 -5.84 -2.14
CA TRP A 31 -3.41 -5.77 -1.27
C TRP A 31 -2.36 -6.86 -1.54
N PRO A 32 -2.73 -8.15 -1.71
CA PRO A 32 -1.74 -9.19 -1.98
C PRO A 32 -0.96 -8.96 -3.28
N ASP A 33 -1.60 -8.44 -4.31
CA ASP A 33 -0.97 -8.18 -5.60
C ASP A 33 -0.12 -6.91 -5.53
N GLN A 34 -0.59 -5.85 -4.86
CA GLN A 34 0.21 -4.64 -4.61
C GLN A 34 1.49 -4.97 -3.83
N ARG A 35 1.39 -5.83 -2.80
CA ARG A 35 2.56 -6.28 -2.03
C ARG A 35 3.51 -7.09 -2.91
N ALA A 36 3.00 -7.97 -3.78
CA ALA A 36 3.85 -8.68 -4.74
C ALA A 36 4.59 -7.73 -5.69
N HIS A 37 3.88 -6.74 -6.26
CA HIS A 37 4.49 -5.70 -7.12
C HIS A 37 5.55 -4.88 -6.38
N PHE A 38 5.31 -4.53 -5.11
CA PHE A 38 6.30 -3.87 -4.28
C PHE A 38 7.55 -4.73 -4.08
N ASN A 39 7.39 -6.02 -3.73
CA ASN A 39 8.51 -6.95 -3.57
C ASN A 39 9.32 -7.12 -4.87
N ASP A 40 8.65 -7.16 -6.03
CA ASP A 40 9.30 -7.19 -7.35
C ASP A 40 10.10 -5.92 -7.61
N ALA A 41 9.53 -4.75 -7.28
CA ALA A 41 10.21 -3.45 -7.42
C ALA A 41 11.43 -3.35 -6.52
N VAL A 42 11.32 -3.79 -5.26
CA VAL A 42 12.44 -3.87 -4.31
C VAL A 42 13.53 -4.81 -4.85
N SER A 43 13.16 -6.00 -5.32
CA SER A 43 14.12 -6.97 -5.89
C SER A 43 14.85 -6.40 -7.11
N ALA A 44 14.12 -5.69 -7.99
CA ALA A 44 14.72 -5.01 -9.13
C ALA A 44 15.66 -3.88 -8.70
N ALA A 45 15.30 -3.11 -7.66
CA ALA A 45 16.16 -2.08 -7.10
C ALA A 45 17.44 -2.67 -6.50
N GLN A 46 17.34 -3.74 -5.71
CA GLN A 46 18.49 -4.47 -5.17
C GLN A 46 19.44 -4.92 -6.30
N GLN A 47 18.91 -5.50 -7.38
CA GLN A 47 19.75 -5.92 -8.52
C GLN A 47 20.53 -4.75 -9.15
N ARG A 48 19.94 -3.55 -9.23
CA ARG A 48 20.63 -2.35 -9.74
C ARG A 48 21.82 -1.95 -8.88
N TYR A 49 21.74 -2.12 -7.56
CA TYR A 49 22.81 -1.76 -6.64
C TYR A 49 23.95 -2.78 -6.55
N ARG A 50 23.78 -3.99 -7.10
CA ARG A 50 24.76 -5.08 -7.01
C ARG A 50 26.14 -4.69 -7.54
N ASN A 51 26.19 -3.89 -8.60
CA ASN A 51 27.44 -3.49 -9.25
C ASN A 51 27.98 -2.14 -8.75
N SER A 52 27.22 -1.40 -7.94
CA SER A 52 27.59 -0.07 -7.46
C SER A 52 28.00 -0.04 -6.00
N LEU A 53 27.70 -1.09 -5.23
CA LEU A 53 28.01 -1.18 -3.80
C LEU A 53 29.10 -2.22 -3.53
N PRO A 54 29.98 -1.99 -2.54
CA PRO A 54 30.90 -3.02 -2.06
C PRO A 54 30.13 -4.29 -1.62
N PRO A 55 30.66 -5.50 -1.82
CA PRO A 55 29.93 -6.74 -1.57
C PRO A 55 29.33 -6.86 -0.16
N ALA A 56 30.06 -6.44 0.87
CA ALA A 56 29.58 -6.46 2.26
C ALA A 56 28.40 -5.49 2.49
N VAL A 57 28.46 -4.29 1.91
CA VAL A 57 27.38 -3.28 1.99
C VAL A 57 26.16 -3.77 1.24
N TYR A 58 26.36 -4.33 0.04
CA TYR A 58 25.30 -4.91 -0.76
C TYR A 58 24.59 -6.05 -0.02
N GLN A 59 25.34 -6.97 0.58
CA GLN A 59 24.77 -8.09 1.32
C GLN A 59 23.97 -7.62 2.55
N ALA A 60 24.49 -6.65 3.30
CA ALA A 60 23.78 -6.05 4.42
C ALA A 60 22.46 -5.39 3.97
N LEU A 61 22.48 -4.64 2.87
CA LEU A 61 21.30 -4.03 2.27
C LEU A 61 20.24 -5.06 1.90
N VAL A 62 20.62 -6.12 1.17
CA VAL A 62 19.71 -7.18 0.73
C VAL A 62 19.12 -7.92 1.92
N ASN A 63 19.93 -8.28 2.92
CA ASN A 63 19.46 -9.01 4.09
C ASN A 63 18.43 -8.20 4.90
N ASN A 64 18.75 -6.95 5.24
CA ASN A 64 17.83 -6.06 5.97
C ASN A 64 16.56 -5.79 5.17
N SER A 65 16.69 -5.56 3.86
CA SER A 65 15.55 -5.36 2.96
C SER A 65 14.61 -6.57 2.94
N ASN A 66 15.15 -7.78 2.77
CA ASN A 66 14.37 -9.02 2.69
C ASN A 66 13.71 -9.38 4.02
N GLN A 67 14.37 -9.11 5.14
CA GLN A 67 13.78 -9.30 6.47
C GLN A 67 12.61 -8.33 6.69
N ARG A 68 12.82 -7.03 6.42
CA ARG A 68 11.79 -6.00 6.60
C ARG A 68 10.58 -6.23 5.71
N PHE A 69 10.81 -6.55 4.45
CA PHE A 69 9.79 -6.70 3.42
C PHE A 69 9.40 -8.16 3.16
N GLN A 70 9.57 -9.04 4.15
CA GLN A 70 9.10 -10.42 4.05
C GLN A 70 7.58 -10.43 3.87
N ALA A 71 7.09 -11.06 2.79
CA ALA A 71 5.71 -10.94 2.35
C ALA A 71 4.67 -11.26 3.44
N GLN A 72 4.83 -12.38 4.16
CA GLN A 72 3.90 -12.77 5.21
C GLN A 72 3.94 -11.82 6.41
N ALA A 73 5.11 -11.30 6.78
CA ALA A 73 5.22 -10.30 7.83
C ALA A 73 4.57 -8.97 7.43
N MET A 74 4.75 -8.54 6.17
CA MET A 74 4.06 -7.36 5.62
C MET A 74 2.54 -7.52 5.69
N ASP A 75 2.02 -8.65 5.19
CA ASP A 75 0.58 -8.93 5.16
C ASP A 75 0.01 -8.96 6.58
N ARG A 76 0.67 -9.64 7.53
CA ARG A 76 0.26 -9.69 8.94
C ARG A 76 0.18 -8.30 9.58
N ARG A 77 1.22 -7.46 9.40
CA ARG A 77 1.22 -6.09 9.94
C ARG A 77 0.14 -5.23 9.30
N ALA A 78 -0.05 -5.34 7.99
CA ALA A 78 -1.08 -4.60 7.26
C ALA A 78 -2.49 -4.97 7.76
N GLN A 79 -2.80 -6.26 7.83
CA GLN A 79 -4.10 -6.77 8.27
C GLN A 79 -4.39 -6.40 9.73
N ALA A 80 -3.40 -6.53 10.62
CA ALA A 80 -3.55 -6.13 12.02
C ALA A 80 -3.88 -4.64 12.15
N GLN A 81 -3.17 -3.78 11.41
CA GLN A 81 -3.40 -2.35 11.45
C GLN A 81 -4.73 -1.97 10.80
N LEU A 82 -5.11 -2.60 9.69
CA LEU A 82 -6.41 -2.38 9.06
C LEU A 82 -7.54 -2.74 10.02
N ARG A 83 -7.44 -3.88 10.71
CA ARG A 83 -8.41 -4.31 11.74
C ARG A 83 -8.52 -3.34 12.90
N SER A 84 -7.41 -2.76 13.34
CA SER A 84 -7.42 -1.78 14.44
C SER A 84 -7.98 -0.41 14.04
N ASN A 85 -7.93 -0.04 12.77
CA ASN A 85 -8.28 1.32 12.30
C ASN A 85 -9.55 1.39 11.46
N LEU A 86 -10.08 0.25 11.01
CA LEU A 86 -11.30 0.16 10.22
C LEU A 86 -12.36 -0.69 10.95
N PRO A 87 -13.15 -0.07 11.84
CA PRO A 87 -14.14 -0.79 12.63
C PRO A 87 -15.30 -1.34 11.79
N ASN A 88 -15.64 -0.69 10.67
CA ASN A 88 -16.66 -1.15 9.74
C ASN A 88 -16.08 -1.30 8.31
N PRO A 89 -15.72 -2.52 7.88
CA PRO A 89 -15.19 -2.76 6.54
C PRO A 89 -16.28 -2.86 5.46
N ALA A 90 -17.56 -3.00 5.82
CA ALA A 90 -18.62 -3.37 4.89
C ALA A 90 -18.82 -2.37 3.72
N PRO A 91 -18.82 -1.04 3.93
CA PRO A 91 -18.97 -0.09 2.83
C PRO A 91 -17.83 -0.16 1.81
N ALA A 92 -16.58 -0.25 2.30
CA ALA A 92 -15.41 -0.38 1.45
C ALA A 92 -15.41 -1.72 0.71
N LEU A 93 -15.76 -2.81 1.41
CA LEU A 93 -15.88 -4.13 0.80
C LEU A 93 -16.90 -4.12 -0.35
N ALA A 94 -18.07 -3.52 -0.13
CA ALA A 94 -19.09 -3.38 -1.15
C ALA A 94 -18.60 -2.58 -2.37
N PHE A 95 -17.88 -1.48 -2.13
CA PHE A 95 -17.27 -0.70 -3.21
C PHE A 95 -16.27 -1.53 -4.03
N PHE A 96 -15.28 -2.16 -3.39
CA PHE A 96 -14.25 -2.92 -4.10
C PHE A 96 -14.77 -4.20 -4.77
N GLN A 97 -15.90 -4.76 -4.30
CA GLN A 97 -16.59 -5.86 -4.98
C GLN A 97 -17.47 -5.40 -6.15
N SER A 98 -17.81 -4.10 -6.25
CA SER A 98 -18.59 -3.56 -7.36
C SER A 98 -17.82 -3.61 -8.70
N PRO A 99 -18.51 -3.52 -9.86
CA PRO A 99 -17.84 -3.42 -11.16
C PRO A 99 -16.85 -2.25 -11.23
N LEU A 100 -17.21 -1.09 -10.66
CA LEU A 100 -16.34 0.09 -10.62
C LEU A 100 -15.11 -0.16 -9.74
N GLY A 101 -15.30 -0.64 -8.51
CA GLY A 101 -14.19 -0.91 -7.60
C GLY A 101 -13.20 -1.92 -8.17
N ARG A 102 -13.67 -2.95 -8.88
CA ARG A 102 -12.79 -3.89 -9.59
C ARG A 102 -11.99 -3.21 -10.71
N LYS A 103 -12.57 -2.26 -11.45
CA LYS A 103 -11.85 -1.48 -12.46
C LYS A 103 -10.80 -0.57 -11.82
N VAL A 104 -11.11 0.08 -10.70
CA VAL A 104 -10.16 0.89 -9.92
C VAL A 104 -8.96 0.02 -9.51
N VAL A 105 -9.22 -1.12 -8.87
CA VAL A 105 -8.14 -2.03 -8.43
C VAL A 105 -7.33 -2.55 -9.62
N ALA A 106 -7.98 -2.94 -10.72
CA ALA A 106 -7.28 -3.37 -11.92
C ALA A 106 -6.37 -2.28 -12.51
N ALA A 107 -6.84 -1.02 -12.52
CA ALA A 107 -6.06 0.12 -12.98
C ALA A 107 -4.84 0.40 -12.09
N GLU A 108 -5.02 0.35 -10.76
CA GLU A 108 -3.94 0.50 -9.79
C GLU A 108 -2.91 -0.63 -9.89
N LEU A 109 -3.35 -1.88 -10.00
CA LEU A 109 -2.48 -3.04 -10.17
C LEU A 109 -1.72 -3.01 -11.49
N LEU A 110 -2.38 -2.58 -12.58
CA LEU A 110 -1.70 -2.39 -13.85
C LEU A 110 -0.58 -1.35 -13.70
N ALA A 111 -0.85 -0.21 -13.06
CA ALA A 111 0.12 0.85 -12.91
C ALA A 111 1.36 0.46 -12.09
N THR A 112 1.21 -0.44 -11.10
CA THR A 112 2.32 -0.91 -10.25
C THR A 112 3.01 -2.17 -10.77
N ARG A 113 2.51 -2.78 -11.86
CA ARG A 113 3.09 -3.98 -12.46
C ARG A 113 4.51 -3.71 -12.97
N LYS A 114 5.39 -4.71 -12.85
CA LYS A 114 6.82 -4.61 -13.18
C LYS A 114 7.12 -4.06 -14.57
N ASP A 115 6.36 -4.46 -15.58
CA ASP A 115 6.51 -3.98 -16.97
C ASP A 115 6.12 -2.50 -17.10
N GLN A 116 5.06 -2.05 -16.43
CA GLN A 116 4.65 -0.65 -16.42
C GLN A 116 5.66 0.22 -15.66
N LEU A 117 6.17 -0.25 -14.53
CA LEU A 117 7.25 0.45 -13.81
C LEU A 117 8.52 0.56 -14.66
N ALA A 118 8.89 -0.50 -15.38
CA ALA A 118 10.04 -0.48 -16.28
C ALA A 118 9.82 0.46 -17.47
N LYS A 119 8.62 0.42 -18.08
CA LYS A 119 8.24 1.29 -19.21
C LYS A 119 8.29 2.77 -18.83
N ASN A 120 7.87 3.11 -17.62
CA ASN A 120 7.81 4.48 -17.14
C ASN A 120 8.95 4.85 -16.18
N ALA A 121 10.08 4.13 -16.23
CA ALA A 121 11.21 4.37 -15.33
C ALA A 121 11.82 5.79 -15.45
N LYS A 122 11.56 6.50 -16.56
CA LYS A 122 11.99 7.89 -16.82
C LYS A 122 10.91 8.93 -16.46
N GLY A 123 9.82 8.50 -15.84
CA GLY A 123 8.64 9.32 -15.58
C GLY A 123 7.44 8.91 -16.43
N LEU A 124 6.27 9.41 -16.04
CA LEU A 124 5.02 9.18 -16.73
C LEU A 124 4.87 10.15 -17.92
N PRO A 125 4.27 9.71 -19.04
CA PRO A 125 3.89 10.63 -20.10
C PRO A 125 2.90 11.67 -19.56
N LYS A 126 2.92 12.89 -20.11
CA LYS A 126 1.91 13.89 -19.82
C LYS A 126 0.60 13.49 -20.47
N MET A 127 -0.46 13.38 -19.67
CA MET A 127 -1.76 12.92 -20.13
C MET A 127 -2.63 14.11 -20.55
N PRO A 128 -3.12 14.17 -21.80
CA PRO A 128 -4.14 15.14 -22.17
C PRO A 128 -5.47 14.77 -21.49
N ALA A 129 -6.20 15.77 -20.99
CA ALA A 129 -7.49 15.60 -20.35
C ALA A 129 -8.39 16.81 -20.59
N SER A 130 -9.70 16.58 -20.62
CA SER A 130 -10.68 17.67 -20.61
C SER A 130 -10.67 18.39 -19.26
N ASP A 131 -11.16 19.63 -19.24
CA ASP A 131 -11.29 20.41 -17.99
C ASP A 131 -12.15 19.67 -16.94
N ASN A 132 -13.20 18.99 -17.38
CA ASN A 132 -14.04 18.17 -16.52
C ASN A 132 -13.27 17.01 -15.87
N ARG A 133 -12.49 16.26 -16.66
CA ARG A 133 -11.67 15.18 -16.13
C ARG A 133 -10.58 15.71 -15.19
N LEU A 134 -9.98 16.86 -15.49
CA LEU A 134 -9.01 17.50 -14.60
C LEU A 134 -9.63 17.90 -13.26
N LEU A 135 -10.88 18.40 -13.27
CA LEU A 135 -11.61 18.71 -12.04
C LEU A 135 -11.81 17.46 -11.19
N ILE A 136 -12.35 16.37 -11.77
CA ILE A 136 -12.57 15.11 -11.06
C ILE A 136 -11.27 14.54 -10.51
N ILE A 137 -10.18 14.59 -11.28
CA ILE A 137 -8.85 14.16 -10.80
C ILE A 137 -8.37 15.04 -9.65
N GLY A 138 -8.65 16.34 -9.66
CA GLY A 138 -8.36 17.25 -8.56
C GLY A 138 -9.10 16.90 -7.27
N HIS A 139 -10.33 16.40 -7.37
CA HIS A 139 -11.10 15.86 -6.25
C HIS A 139 -10.47 14.57 -5.73
N LEU A 140 -10.18 13.60 -6.61
CA LEU A 140 -9.49 12.37 -6.25
C LEU A 140 -8.11 12.63 -5.61
N ALA A 141 -7.35 13.61 -6.09
CA ALA A 141 -6.06 13.99 -5.54
C ALA A 141 -6.11 14.58 -4.12
N LYS A 142 -7.29 15.01 -3.67
CA LYS A 142 -7.55 15.45 -2.29
C LYS A 142 -8.11 14.32 -1.45
N ALA A 143 -8.97 13.49 -2.02
CA ALA A 143 -9.64 12.40 -1.33
C ALA A 143 -8.72 11.19 -1.08
N LEU A 144 -7.84 10.87 -2.04
CA LEU A 144 -6.92 9.74 -1.96
C LEU A 144 -5.61 10.15 -1.28
N PRO A 145 -5.11 9.37 -0.31
CA PRO A 145 -3.89 9.66 0.41
C PRO A 145 -2.64 9.19 -0.37
N ALA A 146 -2.58 9.51 -1.66
CA ALA A 146 -1.50 9.06 -2.55
C ALA A 146 -0.15 9.70 -2.18
N ARG A 147 -0.16 10.95 -1.69
CA ARG A 147 1.06 11.66 -1.25
C ARG A 147 1.64 11.00 0.00
N GLU A 148 0.77 10.68 0.95
CA GLU A 148 1.09 10.01 2.20
C GLU A 148 1.64 8.62 1.91
N ALA A 149 0.92 7.80 1.15
CA ALA A 149 1.36 6.46 0.79
C ALA A 149 2.72 6.48 0.05
N GLY A 150 2.90 7.39 -0.90
CA GLY A 150 4.17 7.57 -1.62
C GLY A 150 5.33 7.98 -0.71
N ALA A 151 5.06 8.85 0.28
CA ALA A 151 6.05 9.25 1.27
C ALA A 151 6.42 8.09 2.20
N GLU A 152 5.46 7.29 2.67
CA GLU A 152 5.73 6.11 3.50
C GLU A 152 6.58 5.07 2.75
N VAL A 153 6.30 4.81 1.47
CA VAL A 153 7.13 3.95 0.62
C VAL A 153 8.56 4.46 0.52
N SER A 154 8.73 5.75 0.25
CA SER A 154 10.06 6.38 0.12
C SER A 154 10.85 6.30 1.43
N LEU A 155 10.20 6.58 2.56
CA LEU A 155 10.80 6.47 3.89
C LEU A 155 11.17 5.03 4.26
N ALA A 156 10.34 4.05 3.89
CA ALA A 156 10.65 2.64 4.13
C ALA A 156 11.94 2.20 3.43
N ILE A 157 12.10 2.61 2.16
CA ILE A 157 13.30 2.32 1.36
C ILE A 157 14.52 3.02 1.96
N ALA A 158 14.39 4.29 2.35
CA ALA A 158 15.46 5.04 3.01
C ALA A 158 15.87 4.42 4.36
N GLY A 159 14.89 3.95 5.15
CA GLY A 159 15.12 3.26 6.42
C GLY A 159 15.95 2.00 6.27
N VAL A 160 15.69 1.18 5.25
CA VAL A 160 16.50 -0.01 4.97
C VAL A 160 17.97 0.33 4.70
N ALA A 161 18.23 1.40 3.95
CA ALA A 161 19.61 1.84 3.70
C ALA A 161 20.30 2.33 4.98
N ALA A 162 19.59 3.10 5.82
CA ALA A 162 20.11 3.59 7.09
C ALA A 162 20.42 2.45 8.08
N ASP A 163 19.48 1.50 8.24
CA ASP A 163 19.66 0.33 9.12
C ASP A 163 20.84 -0.53 8.67
N SER A 164 20.99 -0.70 7.34
CA SER A 164 22.11 -1.47 6.77
C SER A 164 23.46 -0.82 7.08
N LEU A 165 23.57 0.50 6.95
CA LEU A 165 24.79 1.24 7.31
C LEU A 165 25.07 1.18 8.82
N SER A 166 24.04 1.34 9.66
CA SER A 166 24.19 1.29 11.12
C SER A 166 24.62 -0.09 11.61
N SER A 167 24.17 -1.18 10.96
CA SER A 167 24.59 -2.54 11.30
C SER A 167 26.08 -2.80 11.02
N MET A 168 26.67 -2.03 10.10
CA MET A 168 28.09 -2.13 9.75
C MET A 168 28.97 -1.22 10.61
N ILE A 169 28.44 -0.08 11.08
CA ILE A 169 29.16 0.88 11.91
C ILE A 169 28.32 1.17 13.17
N PRO A 170 28.46 0.34 14.22
CA PRO A 170 27.77 0.56 15.49
C PRO A 170 28.10 1.94 16.06
N GLY A 171 27.08 2.74 16.40
CA GLY A 171 27.25 4.07 17.01
C GLY A 171 27.21 5.26 16.05
N LEU A 172 27.04 5.05 14.74
CA LEU A 172 26.98 6.16 13.76
C LEU A 172 25.69 7.00 13.86
N PHE A 173 24.59 6.41 14.34
CA PHE A 173 23.30 7.10 14.50
C PHE A 173 22.70 6.81 15.89
N GLY A 174 22.75 7.79 16.78
CA GLY A 174 22.13 7.72 18.12
C GLY A 174 20.61 7.76 18.04
N GLY A 175 19.94 6.69 18.50
CA GLY A 175 18.53 6.35 18.26
C GLY A 175 17.43 7.25 18.85
N GLY A 176 17.69 8.55 19.13
CA GLY A 176 16.71 9.44 19.76
C GLY A 176 16.28 10.66 18.94
N GLN A 177 17.11 11.17 18.03
CA GLN A 177 16.80 12.39 17.23
C GLN A 177 16.22 12.10 15.84
N ALA A 178 15.99 10.83 15.51
CA ALA A 178 15.55 10.42 14.18
C ALA A 178 14.08 10.76 13.89
N GLN A 179 13.16 10.68 14.87
CA GLN A 179 11.72 10.83 14.62
C GLN A 179 11.33 12.22 14.05
N GLY A 180 11.79 13.30 14.68
CA GLY A 180 11.48 14.67 14.22
C GLY A 180 12.10 15.00 12.85
N LEU A 181 13.26 14.41 12.54
CA LEU A 181 13.89 14.52 11.23
C LEU A 181 13.12 13.72 10.16
N LEU A 182 12.59 12.55 10.51
CA LEU A 182 11.74 11.73 9.64
C LEU A 182 10.42 12.43 9.32
N ASP A 183 9.81 13.13 10.28
CA ASP A 183 8.58 13.89 10.05
C ASP A 183 8.80 15.04 9.06
N GLY A 184 9.91 15.78 9.19
CA GLY A 184 10.30 16.81 8.22
C GLY A 184 10.65 16.25 6.83
N GLN A 185 11.22 15.04 6.75
CA GLN A 185 11.43 14.35 5.47
C GLN A 185 10.10 13.89 4.86
N ARG A 186 9.17 13.37 5.66
CA ARG A 186 7.84 12.96 5.21
C ARG A 186 7.11 14.11 4.52
N GLN A 187 7.07 15.28 5.17
CA GLN A 187 6.38 16.45 4.62
C GLN A 187 7.00 16.90 3.29
N ARG A 188 8.33 16.86 3.17
CA ARG A 188 9.01 17.19 1.90
C ARG A 188 8.70 16.18 0.79
N LEU A 189 8.71 14.88 1.10
CA LEU A 189 8.37 13.83 0.15
C LEU A 189 6.90 13.94 -0.30
N MET A 190 5.98 14.25 0.62
CA MET A 190 4.58 14.48 0.29
C MET A 190 4.41 15.64 -0.70
N ASN A 191 5.16 16.74 -0.52
CA ASN A 191 5.15 17.87 -1.45
C ASN A 191 5.66 17.45 -2.84
N GLN A 192 6.78 16.72 -2.91
CA GLN A 192 7.37 16.24 -4.17
C GLN A 192 6.44 15.27 -4.92
N VAL A 193 5.87 14.29 -4.23
CA VAL A 193 4.87 13.38 -4.81
C VAL A 193 3.63 14.16 -5.26
N GLY A 194 3.32 15.26 -4.58
CA GLY A 194 2.19 16.13 -4.86
C GLY A 194 2.30 16.92 -6.17
N GLU A 195 3.50 17.22 -6.66
CA GLU A 195 3.71 18.08 -7.85
C GLU A 195 3.14 17.46 -9.13
N ASP A 196 3.32 16.14 -9.31
CA ASP A 196 2.86 15.40 -10.49
C ASP A 196 1.69 14.46 -10.19
N LEU A 197 1.04 14.62 -9.02
CA LEU A 197 -0.02 13.70 -8.58
C LEU A 197 -1.18 13.64 -9.57
N ASN A 198 -1.65 14.79 -10.08
CA ASN A 198 -2.77 14.80 -11.03
C ASN A 198 -2.43 14.04 -12.32
N ASN A 199 -1.22 14.21 -12.85
CA ASN A 199 -0.78 13.47 -14.04
C ASN A 199 -0.65 11.96 -13.75
N THR A 200 -0.24 11.62 -12.53
CA THR A 200 -0.17 10.23 -12.08
C THR A 200 -1.56 9.59 -12.02
N LEU A 201 -2.53 10.26 -11.40
CA LEU A 201 -3.91 9.75 -11.32
C LEU A 201 -4.56 9.66 -12.70
N LEU A 202 -4.31 10.64 -13.58
CA LEU A 202 -4.75 10.58 -14.98
C LEU A 202 -4.17 9.37 -15.70
N TYR A 203 -2.88 9.07 -15.47
CA TYR A 203 -2.25 7.91 -16.06
C TYR A 203 -2.83 6.61 -15.51
N VAL A 204 -2.94 6.48 -14.18
CA VAL A 204 -3.45 5.26 -13.51
C VAL A 204 -4.88 4.97 -13.97
N TYR A 205 -5.77 5.95 -13.91
CA TYR A 205 -7.20 5.76 -14.20
C TYR A 205 -7.61 6.11 -15.62
N ARG A 206 -6.67 6.13 -16.58
CA ARG A 206 -6.89 6.51 -17.99
C ARG A 206 -8.02 5.73 -18.67
N ASP A 207 -8.24 4.49 -18.25
CA ASP A 207 -9.20 3.55 -18.84
C ASP A 207 -10.60 3.63 -18.20
N LEU A 208 -10.77 4.43 -17.14
CA LEU A 208 -12.07 4.73 -16.57
C LEU A 208 -12.74 5.86 -17.37
N SER A 209 -14.06 5.78 -17.54
CA SER A 209 -14.86 6.89 -18.07
C SER A 209 -15.00 8.03 -17.06
N ASP A 210 -15.41 9.22 -17.51
CA ASP A 210 -15.62 10.37 -16.61
C ASP A 210 -16.69 10.08 -15.56
N THR A 211 -17.79 9.40 -15.94
CA THR A 211 -18.84 8.96 -15.00
C THR A 211 -18.31 7.98 -13.95
N GLU A 212 -17.42 7.07 -14.34
CA GLU A 212 -16.79 6.12 -13.41
C GLU A 212 -15.79 6.82 -12.47
N LEU A 213 -15.01 7.78 -12.99
CA LEU A 213 -14.11 8.60 -12.17
C LEU A 213 -14.88 9.45 -11.16
N GLU A 214 -16.02 10.02 -11.56
CA GLU A 214 -16.87 10.82 -10.68
C GLU A 214 -17.52 9.96 -9.58
N ALA A 215 -18.03 8.78 -9.93
CA ALA A 215 -18.55 7.82 -8.96
C ALA A 215 -17.46 7.34 -7.99
N PHE A 216 -16.24 7.14 -8.50
CA PHE A 216 -15.10 6.80 -7.65
C PHE A 216 -14.74 7.96 -6.71
N SER A 217 -14.68 9.18 -7.22
CA SER A 217 -14.45 10.39 -6.41
C SER A 217 -15.49 10.52 -5.30
N THR A 218 -16.77 10.30 -5.62
CA THR A 218 -17.88 10.35 -4.66
C THR A 218 -17.68 9.34 -3.52
N PHE A 219 -17.29 8.10 -3.84
CA PHE A 219 -16.97 7.12 -2.80
C PHE A 219 -15.75 7.55 -1.98
N ALA A 220 -14.66 7.97 -2.64
CA ALA A 220 -13.43 8.36 -1.97
C ALA A 220 -13.61 9.57 -1.03
N GLU A 221 -14.49 10.50 -1.38
CA GLU A 221 -14.84 11.69 -0.56
C GLU A 221 -15.86 11.38 0.55
N SER A 222 -16.59 10.27 0.44
CA SER A 222 -17.56 9.87 1.46
C SER A 222 -16.90 9.57 2.81
N ALA A 223 -17.66 9.65 3.90
CA ALA A 223 -17.16 9.33 5.24
C ALA A 223 -16.62 7.89 5.33
N ASP A 224 -17.29 6.94 4.66
CA ASP A 224 -16.88 5.54 4.63
C ASP A 224 -15.61 5.33 3.80
N GLY A 225 -15.48 6.00 2.65
CA GLY A 225 -14.27 5.97 1.83
C GLY A 225 -13.08 6.58 2.56
N GLN A 226 -13.26 7.73 3.21
CA GLN A 226 -12.24 8.38 4.02
C GLN A 226 -11.81 7.51 5.21
N ALA A 227 -12.75 6.83 5.88
CA ALA A 227 -12.43 5.87 6.93
C ALA A 227 -11.55 4.72 6.41
N TYR A 228 -11.89 4.17 5.25
CA TYR A 228 -11.08 3.14 4.60
C TYR A 228 -9.68 3.65 4.24
N TYR A 229 -9.57 4.77 3.54
CA TYR A 229 -8.28 5.28 3.05
C TYR A 229 -7.35 5.70 4.19
N LYS A 230 -7.88 6.26 5.27
CA LYS A 230 -7.11 6.54 6.50
C LYS A 230 -6.56 5.25 7.12
N ALA A 231 -7.39 4.21 7.22
CA ALA A 231 -6.95 2.91 7.72
C ALA A 231 -5.96 2.22 6.78
N ALA A 232 -6.12 2.39 5.46
CA ALA A 232 -5.22 1.88 4.44
C ALA A 232 -3.82 2.50 4.55
N VAL A 233 -3.70 3.82 4.75
CA VAL A 233 -2.38 4.46 4.97
C VAL A 233 -1.70 3.93 6.22
N ALA A 234 -2.45 3.76 7.30
CA ALA A 234 -1.92 3.15 8.52
C ALA A 234 -1.41 1.73 8.25
N ALA A 235 -2.19 0.94 7.49
CA ALA A 235 -1.80 -0.40 7.07
C ALA A 235 -0.55 -0.41 6.18
N VAL A 236 -0.40 0.52 5.23
CA VAL A 236 0.83 0.68 4.42
C VAL A 236 2.02 0.96 5.32
N ARG A 237 1.91 1.93 6.23
CA ARG A 237 2.99 2.29 7.17
C ARG A 237 3.43 1.08 8.00
N ALA A 238 2.48 0.32 8.52
CA ALA A 238 2.74 -0.89 9.30
C ALA A 238 3.35 -2.01 8.43
N ALA A 239 2.81 -2.25 7.24
CA ALA A 239 3.31 -3.24 6.29
C ALA A 239 4.79 -3.00 5.97
N LEU A 240 5.16 -1.74 5.75
CA LEU A 240 6.52 -1.32 5.42
C LEU A 240 7.43 -1.13 6.64
N ALA A 241 6.86 -1.30 7.84
CA ALA A 241 7.52 -1.09 9.12
C ALA A 241 8.21 0.27 9.24
N VAL A 242 7.66 1.33 8.64
CA VAL A 242 8.32 2.66 8.59
C VAL A 242 8.62 3.17 10.00
N GLY A 243 9.88 3.58 10.23
CA GLY A 243 10.33 4.07 11.53
C GLY A 243 10.64 2.98 12.57
N GLN A 244 10.54 1.70 12.22
CA GLN A 244 11.02 0.58 13.03
C GLN A 244 12.38 0.10 12.52
N GLN A 245 13.26 -0.31 13.44
CA GLN A 245 14.52 -0.97 13.11
C GLN A 245 14.25 -2.42 12.73
N ALA A 246 15.04 -2.97 11.80
CA ALA A 246 14.91 -4.37 11.39
C ALA A 246 15.05 -5.38 12.56
N SER A 247 15.78 -5.02 13.62
CA SER A 247 15.92 -5.79 14.85
C SER A 247 14.63 -5.96 15.64
N ASP A 248 13.71 -5.01 15.52
CA ASP A 248 12.47 -4.95 16.31
C ASP A 248 11.30 -5.68 15.62
N LEU A 249 11.57 -6.33 14.48
CA LEU A 249 10.56 -6.99 13.63
C LEU A 249 10.35 -8.49 13.94
N ASN A 250 11.00 -9.00 14.99
CA ASN A 250 10.92 -10.40 15.43
C ASN A 250 9.77 -10.64 16.40
#